data_AF-J4UDY5-F1
#
_entry.id   AF-J4UDY5-F1
#
_cell.length_a   1.000
_cell.length_b   1.000
_cell.length_c   1.000
_cell.angle_alpha   90.00
_cell.angle_beta   90.00
_cell.angle_gamma   90.00
#
_symmetry.space_group_name_H-M   'P 1'
#
loop_
_entity.id
_entity.type
_entity.pdbx_description
1 polymer ?
#
loop_
_entity_poly.entity_id
_entity_poly.type
_entity_poly.pdbx_seq_one_letter_code
_entity_poly.pdbx_strand_id
1 'polypeptide(L)'
;MDVKTAIIIAFLVISIVTNIAVYFKLLGKDKESSEEAKLRAYFMLLGTKVDEVKEKLEELSEEVSDIRIEGSENTDELSMYVRNNMPVKDIAKKMNKSVKEVELMIKMRGL
;
A
#
# COMPACT_ATOMS: atom_id res chain seq x y z
N MET A 1 -39.03 -23.40 61.62
CA MET A 1 -39.01 -23.79 60.19
C MET A 1 -38.40 -25.17 60.12
N ASP A 2 -39.08 -26.14 59.51
CA ASP A 2 -38.60 -27.52 59.46
C ASP A 2 -37.31 -27.64 58.64
N VAL A 3 -36.39 -28.50 59.09
CA VAL A 3 -35.07 -28.70 58.45
C VAL A 3 -35.23 -29.11 56.98
N LYS A 4 -36.27 -29.90 56.67
CA LYS A 4 -36.62 -30.29 55.30
C LYS A 4 -37.00 -29.09 54.43
N THR A 5 -37.79 -28.16 54.97
CA THR A 5 -38.21 -26.94 54.27
C THR A 5 -37.03 -26.01 54.01
N ALA A 6 -36.09 -25.91 54.96
CA ALA A 6 -34.85 -25.14 54.78
C ALA A 6 -33.98 -25.67 53.62
N ILE A 7 -33.83 -27.00 53.53
CA ILE A 7 -33.05 -27.66 52.47
C ILE A 7 -33.71 -27.44 51.10
N ILE A 8 -35.04 -27.55 51.01
CA ILE A 8 -35.77 -27.32 49.76
C ILE A 8 -35.56 -25.88 49.27
N ILE A 9 -35.66 -24.90 50.18
CA ILE A 9 -35.44 -23.48 49.83
C ILE A 9 -34.00 -23.25 49.35
N ALA A 10 -33.01 -23.86 50.01
CA ALA A 10 -31.61 -23.74 49.59
C ALA A 10 -31.37 -24.29 48.17
N PHE A 11 -31.94 -25.47 47.85
CA PHE A 11 -31.86 -26.03 46.50
C PHE A 11 -32.54 -25.16 45.43
N LEU A 12 -33.64 -24.51 45.80
CA LEU A 12 -34.40 -23.63 44.92
C LEU A 12 -33.59 -22.37 44.59
N VAL A 13 -32.95 -21.78 45.61
CA VAL A 13 -32.05 -20.62 45.44
C VAL A 13 -30.86 -21.00 44.55
N ILE A 14 -30.21 -22.15 44.80
CA ILE A 14 -29.08 -22.61 43.98
C ILE A 14 -29.51 -22.83 42.52
N SER A 15 -30.68 -23.41 42.29
CA SER A 15 -31.21 -23.63 40.93
C SER A 15 -31.45 -22.31 40.20
N ILE A 16 -32.04 -21.32 40.87
CA ILE A 16 -32.28 -20.00 40.29
C ILE A 16 -30.96 -19.31 39.95
N VAL A 17 -30.00 -19.29 40.89
CA VAL A 17 -28.68 -18.66 40.68
C VAL A 17 -27.93 -19.32 39.52
N THR A 18 -27.96 -20.65 39.46
CA THR A 18 -27.30 -21.41 38.39
C THR A 18 -27.93 -21.12 37.03
N ASN A 19 -29.25 -21.04 36.96
CA ASN A 19 -29.97 -20.72 35.71
C ASN A 19 -29.63 -19.31 35.21
N ILE A 20 -29.64 -18.32 36.11
CA ILE A 20 -29.24 -16.95 35.79
C ILE A 20 -27.78 -16.89 35.30
N ALA A 21 -26.86 -17.59 35.97
CA ALA A 21 -25.45 -17.64 35.56
C ALA A 21 -25.27 -18.26 34.16
N VAL A 22 -25.99 -19.34 33.86
CA VAL A 22 -25.98 -19.97 32.53
C VAL A 22 -26.56 -19.03 31.47
N TYR A 23 -27.65 -18.33 31.78
CA TYR A 23 -28.26 -17.35 30.88
C TYR A 23 -27.29 -16.21 30.53
N PHE A 24 -26.62 -15.61 31.51
CA PHE A 24 -25.62 -14.58 31.25
C PHE A 24 -24.42 -15.10 30.45
N LYS A 25 -23.97 -16.33 30.71
CA LYS A 25 -22.87 -16.95 29.95
C LYS A 25 -23.23 -17.17 28.48
N LEU A 26 -24.47 -17.59 28.20
CA LEU A 26 -24.96 -17.75 26.83
C LEU A 26 -25.10 -16.39 26.13
N LEU A 27 -25.64 -15.38 26.82
CA LEU A 27 -25.81 -14.04 26.27
C LEU A 27 -24.48 -13.37 25.89
N GLY A 28 -23.41 -13.61 26.67
CA GLY A 28 -22.06 -13.15 26.36
C GLY A 28 -21.43 -13.86 25.17
N LYS A 29 -21.66 -15.17 25.06
CA LYS A 29 -21.11 -16.01 23.99
C LYS A 29 -21.64 -15.63 22.60
N ASP A 30 -22.91 -15.24 22.50
CA ASP A 30 -23.49 -14.76 21.24
C ASP A 30 -22.90 -13.42 20.79
N LYS A 31 -22.54 -12.54 21.74
CA LYS A 31 -21.87 -11.27 21.45
C LYS A 31 -20.44 -11.47 20.99
N GLU A 32 -19.65 -12.29 21.68
CA GLU A 32 -18.27 -12.61 21.27
C GLU A 32 -18.23 -13.28 19.90
N SER A 33 -19.12 -14.25 19.65
CA SER A 33 -19.24 -14.90 18.33
C SER A 33 -19.59 -13.91 17.22
N SER A 34 -20.44 -12.93 17.49
CA SER A 34 -20.80 -11.87 16.53
C SER A 34 -19.63 -10.92 16.26
N GLU A 35 -18.85 -10.55 17.27
CA GLU A 35 -17.69 -9.67 17.08
C GLU A 35 -16.55 -10.37 16.34
N GLU A 36 -16.26 -11.64 16.62
CA GLU A 36 -15.27 -12.42 15.88
C GLU A 36 -15.65 -12.56 14.39
N ALA A 37 -16.92 -12.79 14.09
CA ALA A 37 -17.40 -12.87 12.71
C ALA A 37 -17.24 -11.53 11.96
N LYS A 38 -17.53 -10.41 12.64
CA LYS A 38 -17.29 -9.06 12.08
C LYS A 38 -15.80 -8.81 11.86
N LEU A 39 -14.95 -9.13 12.83
CA LEU A 39 -13.49 -8.97 12.70
C LEU A 39 -12.92 -9.80 11.54
N ARG A 40 -13.36 -11.05 11.37
CA ARG A 40 -12.97 -11.88 10.22
C ARG A 40 -13.39 -11.25 8.89
N ALA A 41 -14.62 -10.74 8.79
CA ALA A 41 -15.08 -10.04 7.60
C ALA A 41 -14.25 -8.78 7.32
N TYR A 42 -13.92 -8.00 8.35
CA TYR A 42 -13.03 -6.83 8.22
C TYR A 42 -11.64 -7.21 7.73
N PHE A 43 -11.02 -8.26 8.28
CA PHE A 43 -9.71 -8.74 7.82
C PHE A 43 -9.74 -9.25 6.38
N MET A 44 -10.82 -9.93 5.98
CA MET A 44 -10.98 -10.40 4.61
C MET A 44 -11.06 -9.22 3.63
N LEU A 45 -11.86 -8.20 3.94
CA LEU A 45 -11.94 -6.97 3.14
C LEU A 45 -10.60 -6.22 3.09
N LEU A 46 -9.85 -6.23 4.20
CA LEU A 46 -8.53 -5.63 4.26
C LEU A 46 -7.55 -6.35 3.34
N GLY A 47 -7.56 -7.68 3.34
CA GLY A 47 -6.76 -8.52 2.44
C GLY A 47 -7.03 -8.20 0.97
N THR A 48 -8.31 -8.17 0.57
CA THR A 48 -8.70 -7.81 -0.80
C THR A 48 -8.20 -6.41 -1.21
N LYS A 49 -8.33 -5.42 -0.32
CA LYS A 49 -7.82 -4.07 -0.61
C LYS A 49 -6.29 -4.01 -0.74
N VAL A 50 -5.57 -4.81 0.05
CA VAL A 50 -4.10 -4.88 -0.04
C VAL A 50 -3.68 -5.53 -1.37
N ASP A 51 -4.38 -6.58 -1.80
CA ASP A 51 -4.12 -7.22 -3.09
C ASP A 51 -4.39 -6.26 -4.26
N GLU A 52 -5.50 -5.51 -4.24
CA GLU A 52 -5.80 -4.46 -5.23
C GLU A 52 -4.74 -3.35 -5.26
N VAL A 53 -4.25 -2.93 -4.09
CA VAL A 53 -3.18 -1.92 -4.02
C VAL A 53 -1.88 -2.47 -4.60
N LYS A 54 -1.56 -3.74 -4.33
CA LYS A 54 -0.38 -4.40 -4.89
C LYS A 54 -0.47 -4.47 -6.42
N GLU A 55 -1.61 -4.87 -6.96
CA GLU A 55 -1.84 -4.95 -8.41
C GLU A 55 -1.65 -3.58 -9.08
N LYS A 56 -2.30 -2.53 -8.54
CA LYS A 56 -2.11 -1.16 -9.06
C LYS A 56 -0.67 -0.66 -8.98
N LEU A 57 0.09 -1.13 -7.98
CA LEU A 57 1.48 -0.75 -7.81
C LEU A 57 2.40 -1.49 -8.80
N GLU A 58 2.06 -2.73 -9.15
CA GLU A 58 2.70 -3.49 -10.23
C GLU A 58 2.42 -2.83 -11.58
N GLU A 59 1.16 -2.46 -11.88
CA GLU A 59 0.79 -1.70 -13.10
C GLU A 59 1.55 -0.37 -13.20
N LEU A 60 1.59 0.41 -12.11
CA LEU A 60 2.32 1.68 -12.09
C LEU A 60 3.83 1.47 -12.27
N SER A 61 4.39 0.38 -11.73
CA SER A 61 5.79 0.04 -11.91
C SER A 61 6.10 -0.32 -13.37
N GLU A 62 5.19 -1.00 -14.06
CA GLU A 62 5.31 -1.34 -15.48
C GLU A 62 5.24 -0.08 -16.34
N GLU A 63 4.25 0.80 -16.11
CA GLU A 63 4.11 2.08 -16.80
C GLU A 63 5.35 2.98 -16.62
N VAL A 64 5.90 3.04 -15.40
CA VAL A 64 7.15 3.79 -15.13
C VAL A 64 8.37 3.15 -15.81
N SER A 65 8.41 1.82 -15.91
CA SER A 65 9.46 1.10 -16.64
C SER A 65 9.42 1.43 -18.13
N ASP A 66 8.23 1.43 -18.72
CA ASP A 66 8.02 1.78 -20.14
C ASP A 66 8.41 3.24 -20.42
N ILE A 67 8.05 4.18 -19.54
CA ILE A 67 8.48 5.59 -19.62
C ILE A 67 10.02 5.71 -19.56
N ARG A 68 10.70 4.89 -18.74
CA ARG A 68 12.17 4.88 -18.71
C ARG A 68 12.79 4.35 -20.00
N ILE A 69 12.14 3.41 -20.68
CA ILE A 69 12.61 2.86 -21.95
C ILE A 69 12.45 3.89 -23.07
N GLU A 70 11.33 4.61 -23.12
CA GLU A 70 11.13 5.71 -24.08
C GLU A 70 12.03 6.93 -23.81
N GLY A 71 12.38 7.18 -22.55
CA GLY A 71 13.27 8.28 -22.15
C GLY A 71 14.78 8.05 -22.42
N SER A 72 15.19 6.83 -22.77
CA SER A 72 16.61 6.45 -22.86
C SER A 72 17.25 6.59 -24.25
N GLU A 73 16.50 6.91 -25.31
CA GLU A 73 17.06 6.99 -26.67
C GLU A 73 17.36 8.42 -27.17
N ASN A 74 16.99 9.47 -26.44
CA ASN A 74 17.38 10.84 -26.76
C ASN A 74 18.61 11.29 -25.95
N THR A 75 19.72 10.54 -26.01
CA THR A 75 21.02 11.11 -25.65
C THR A 75 21.36 12.19 -26.67
N ASP A 76 21.07 13.43 -26.30
CA ASP A 76 21.41 14.63 -27.03
C ASP A 76 22.87 14.60 -27.52
N GLU A 77 23.06 14.58 -28.84
CA GLU A 77 24.38 14.47 -29.47
C GLU A 77 25.33 15.59 -28.98
N LEU A 78 24.80 16.80 -28.75
CA LEU A 78 25.58 17.92 -28.22
C LEU A 78 26.12 17.62 -26.83
N SER A 79 25.30 17.07 -25.94
CA SER A 79 25.70 16.64 -24.60
C SER A 79 26.80 15.56 -24.64
N MET A 80 26.72 14.62 -25.58
CA MET A 80 27.78 13.63 -25.80
C MET A 80 29.09 14.27 -26.26
N TYR A 81 29.04 15.21 -27.20
CA TYR A 81 30.24 15.89 -27.70
C TYR A 81 30.92 16.75 -26.63
N VAL A 82 30.14 17.46 -25.81
CA VAL A 82 30.68 18.24 -24.68
C VAL A 82 31.29 17.33 -23.62
N ARG A 83 30.62 16.22 -23.25
CA ARG A 83 31.13 15.25 -22.27
C ARG A 83 32.44 14.59 -22.70
N ASN A 84 32.65 14.45 -24.01
CA ASN A 84 33.87 13.91 -24.60
C ASN A 84 34.97 14.97 -24.82
N ASN A 85 34.84 16.18 -24.26
CA ASN A 85 35.78 17.29 -24.40
C ASN A 85 36.10 17.66 -25.87
N MET A 86 35.12 17.51 -26.77
CA MET A 86 35.31 17.86 -28.18
C MET A 86 35.41 19.39 -28.35
N PRO A 87 36.37 19.91 -29.13
CA PRO A 87 36.44 21.35 -29.42
C PRO A 87 35.17 21.85 -30.12
N VAL A 88 34.66 23.01 -29.70
CA VAL A 88 33.43 23.62 -30.25
C VAL A 88 33.46 23.77 -31.78
N LYS A 89 34.65 24.03 -32.35
CA LYS A 89 34.85 24.10 -33.80
C LYS A 89 34.57 22.77 -34.52
N ASP A 90 34.87 21.65 -33.88
CA ASP A 90 34.66 20.33 -34.44
C ASP A 90 33.22 19.85 -34.23
N ILE A 91 32.60 20.25 -33.11
CA ILE A 91 31.15 20.08 -32.87
C ILE A 91 30.37 20.83 -33.96
N ALA A 92 30.73 22.09 -34.24
CA ALA A 92 30.11 22.92 -35.27
C ALA A 92 30.17 22.27 -36.66
N LYS A 93 31.32 21.66 -37.02
CA LYS A 93 31.47 20.89 -38.27
C LYS A 93 30.59 19.64 -38.30
N LYS A 94 30.53 18.88 -37.20
CA LYS A 94 29.71 17.65 -37.12
C LYS A 94 28.21 17.93 -37.16
N MET A 95 27.76 19.00 -36.50
CA MET A 95 26.35 19.39 -36.45
C MET A 95 25.92 20.28 -37.62
N ASN A 96 26.84 20.61 -38.53
CA ASN A 96 26.62 21.53 -39.65
C ASN A 96 25.99 22.87 -39.22
N LYS A 97 26.50 23.43 -38.10
CA LYS A 97 26.05 24.70 -37.49
C LYS A 97 27.22 25.66 -37.37
N SER A 98 26.93 26.95 -37.23
CA SER A 98 27.98 27.93 -36.93
C SER A 98 28.51 27.75 -35.51
N VAL A 99 29.77 28.13 -35.28
CA VAL A 99 30.41 28.07 -33.94
C VAL A 99 29.59 28.85 -32.90
N LYS A 100 29.05 30.02 -33.28
CA LYS A 100 28.22 30.85 -32.40
C LYS A 100 26.91 30.18 -32.01
N GLU A 101 26.28 29.44 -32.93
CA GLU A 101 25.06 28.69 -32.62
C GLU A 101 25.35 27.55 -31.65
N VAL A 102 26.46 26.84 -31.81
CA VAL A 102 26.86 25.77 -30.88
C VAL A 102 27.17 26.34 -29.49
N GLU A 103 27.90 27.45 -29.39
CA GLU A 103 28.16 28.13 -28.12
C GLU A 103 26.86 28.59 -27.43
N LEU A 104 25.91 29.12 -28.19
CA LEU A 104 24.61 29.50 -27.66
C LEU A 104 23.82 28.27 -27.16
N MET A 105 23.83 27.17 -27.92
CA MET A 105 23.16 25.93 -27.53
C MET A 105 23.75 25.32 -26.26
N ILE A 106 25.09 25.37 -26.10
CA ILE A 106 25.79 24.93 -24.89
C ILE A 106 25.35 25.78 -23.69
N LYS A 107 25.40 27.11 -23.81
CA LYS A 107 24.98 28.05 -22.75
C LYS A 107 23.52 27.89 -22.34
N MET A 108 22.62 27.71 -23.31
CA MET A 108 21.18 27.54 -23.06
C MET A 108 20.86 26.21 -22.35
N ARG A 109 21.74 25.21 -22.44
CA ARG A 109 21.59 23.89 -21.82
C ARG A 109 22.37 23.72 -20.52
N GLY A 110 23.17 24.71 -20.11
CA GLY A 110 23.99 24.64 -18.91
C GLY A 110 25.14 23.63 -18.99
N LEU A 111 25.60 23.34 -20.21
CA LEU A 111 26.72 22.45 -20.51
C LEU A 111 28.07 23.19 -20.57
#